data_AF-A0A952IX75-F1
#
_entry.id   AF-A0A952IX75-F1
#
_cell.length_a   1.000
_cell.length_b   1.000
_cell.length_c   1.000
_cell.angle_alpha   90.00
_cell.angle_beta   90.00
_cell.angle_gamma   90.00
#
_symmetry.space_group_name_H-M   'P 1'
#
loop_
_entity.id
_entity.type
_entity.pdbx_description
1 polymer ?
#
loop_
_entity_poly.entity_id
_entity_poly.type
_entity_poly.pdbx_seq_one_letter_code
_entity_poly.pdbx_strand_id
1 'polypeptide(L)'
;MSETVQSSPAEGLIGQTVQELNRVMDEADELREQLMAKGIQNQTINVLVEKGFHDQIDLDDELVDSALSTARQSLGAAAVDKQFLIQLLQELIEIEKDIANRRRIAKQQGLDLQAINTLARMIRMNPGDGGESSINNFFAYAQACKVKLSGIEKIVQKFDREPESVLPKIVKLEDSNRQWKLLCRDITVGLVFSIVLIALIV
;
A
#
# COMPACT_ATOMS: atom_id res chain seq x y z
N MET A 1 -26.18 33.46 6.60
CA MET A 1 -26.62 32.19 6.00
C MET A 1 -25.49 31.77 5.09
N SER A 2 -24.56 30.97 5.60
CA SER A 2 -23.42 30.47 4.83
C SER A 2 -23.75 29.05 4.44
N GLU A 3 -23.80 28.81 3.13
CA GLU A 3 -24.00 27.49 2.54
C GLU A 3 -22.93 26.52 3.04
N THR A 4 -23.42 25.38 3.49
CA THR A 4 -22.68 24.24 4.02
C THR A 4 -21.77 23.65 2.95
N VAL A 5 -20.49 23.55 3.30
CA VAL A 5 -19.43 22.87 2.57
C VAL A 5 -19.85 21.43 2.25
N GLN A 6 -20.14 21.15 0.98
CA GLN A 6 -20.10 19.80 0.42
C GLN A 6 -18.73 19.59 -0.19
N SER A 7 -17.74 19.22 0.64
CA SER A 7 -16.52 18.57 0.17
C SER A 7 -16.64 17.08 0.49
N SER A 8 -16.41 16.24 -0.51
CA SER A 8 -16.54 14.79 -0.42
C SER A 8 -15.72 14.23 0.78
N PRO A 9 -16.20 13.21 1.52
CA PRO A 9 -15.61 12.74 2.78
C PRO A 9 -14.18 12.14 2.67
N ALA A 10 -13.52 12.22 1.52
CA ALA A 10 -12.25 11.55 1.22
C ALA A 10 -11.22 12.41 0.47
N GLU A 11 -11.39 13.73 0.38
CA GLU A 11 -10.49 14.56 -0.45
C GLU A 11 -9.10 14.80 0.16
N GLY A 12 -8.90 14.53 1.45
CA GLY A 12 -7.62 14.71 2.14
C GLY A 12 -6.69 13.48 2.08
N LEU A 13 -5.38 13.71 2.10
CA LEU A 13 -4.34 12.67 2.10
C LEU A 13 -4.58 11.57 3.15
N ILE A 14 -5.00 11.95 4.36
CA ILE A 14 -5.31 11.00 5.44
C ILE A 14 -6.52 10.13 5.06
N GLY A 15 -7.59 10.73 4.53
CA GLY A 15 -8.79 10.01 4.12
C GLY A 15 -8.48 8.97 3.04
N GLN A 16 -7.72 9.37 2.02
CA GLN A 16 -7.26 8.45 0.96
C GLN A 16 -6.40 7.32 1.52
N THR A 17 -5.40 7.65 2.36
CA THR A 17 -4.52 6.64 2.96
C THR A 17 -5.30 5.62 3.79
N VAL A 18 -6.28 6.08 4.57
CA VAL A 18 -7.11 5.22 5.42
C VAL A 18 -8.03 4.34 4.57
N GLN A 19 -8.66 4.88 3.53
CA GLN A 19 -9.49 4.10 2.61
C GLN A 19 -8.69 3.04 1.86
N GLU A 20 -7.53 3.40 1.35
CA GLU A 20 -6.65 2.45 0.66
C GLU A 20 -6.16 1.35 1.60
N LEU A 21 -5.74 1.69 2.81
CA LEU A 21 -5.34 0.69 3.81
C LEU A 21 -6.50 -0.23 4.18
N ASN A 22 -7.70 0.31 4.41
CA ASN A 22 -8.89 -0.51 4.69
C ASN A 22 -9.17 -1.47 3.54
N ARG A 23 -9.17 -0.99 2.29
CA ARG A 23 -9.43 -1.82 1.10
C ARG A 23 -8.46 -3.01 1.02
N VAL A 24 -7.17 -2.75 1.16
CA VAL A 24 -6.15 -3.80 1.03
C VAL A 24 -6.16 -4.75 2.24
N MET A 25 -6.50 -4.25 3.43
CA MET A 25 -6.69 -5.08 4.62
C MET A 25 -7.93 -5.99 4.51
N ASP A 26 -9.02 -5.50 3.93
CA ASP A 26 -10.21 -6.31 3.68
C ASP A 26 -9.90 -7.43 2.67
N GLU A 27 -9.16 -7.11 1.61
CA GLU A 27 -8.67 -8.11 0.63
C GLU A 27 -7.77 -9.18 1.29
N ALA A 28 -6.89 -8.79 2.22
CA ALA A 28 -6.09 -9.72 3.01
C ALA A 28 -6.93 -10.63 3.90
N ASP A 29 -7.97 -10.07 4.53
CA ASP A 29 -8.84 -10.82 5.44
C ASP A 29 -9.74 -11.79 4.67
N GLU A 30 -10.21 -11.44 3.48
CA GLU A 30 -10.91 -12.36 2.58
C GLU A 30 -10.04 -13.58 2.20
N LEU A 31 -8.77 -13.37 1.85
CA LEU A 31 -7.85 -14.48 1.58
C LEU A 31 -7.58 -15.34 2.81
N ARG A 32 -7.44 -14.73 3.99
CA ARG A 32 -7.30 -15.46 5.26
C ARG A 32 -8.53 -16.30 5.55
N GLU A 33 -9.72 -15.75 5.37
CA GLU A 33 -10.98 -16.50 5.54
C GLU A 33 -11.09 -17.66 4.56
N GLN A 34 -10.68 -17.49 3.31
CA GLN A 34 -10.62 -18.58 2.33
C GLN A 34 -9.68 -19.70 2.78
N LEU A 35 -8.47 -19.37 3.22
CA LEU A 35 -7.51 -20.35 3.74
C LEU A 35 -8.03 -21.08 4.99
N MET A 36 -8.68 -20.35 5.90
CA MET A 36 -9.29 -20.92 7.10
C MET A 36 -10.48 -21.83 6.75
N ALA A 37 -11.30 -21.47 5.78
CA ALA A 37 -12.38 -22.32 5.27
C ALA A 37 -11.86 -23.61 4.63
N LYS A 38 -10.59 -23.63 4.20
CA LYS A 38 -9.88 -24.84 3.73
C LYS A 38 -9.15 -25.59 4.85
N GLY A 39 -9.40 -25.27 6.11
CA GLY A 39 -8.92 -26.01 7.26
C GLY A 39 -7.50 -25.66 7.69
N ILE A 40 -6.90 -24.60 7.12
CA ILE A 40 -5.60 -24.09 7.53
C ILE A 40 -5.80 -23.19 8.76
N GLN A 41 -5.07 -23.48 9.84
CA GLN A 41 -5.20 -22.70 11.07
C GLN A 41 -4.60 -21.31 10.91
N ASN A 42 -5.24 -20.28 11.50
CA ASN A 42 -4.77 -18.89 11.40
C ASN A 42 -3.31 -18.71 11.89
N GLN A 43 -2.91 -19.44 12.93
CA GLN A 43 -1.52 -19.42 13.41
C GLN A 43 -0.54 -19.93 12.35
N THR A 44 -0.89 -21.01 11.65
CA THR A 44 -0.10 -21.56 10.55
C THR A 44 -0.02 -20.60 9.37
N ILE A 45 -1.14 -19.94 9.02
CA ILE A 45 -1.16 -18.89 7.98
C ILE A 45 -0.19 -17.78 8.35
N ASN A 46 -0.24 -17.27 9.59
CA ASN A 46 0.66 -16.20 10.03
C ASN A 46 2.13 -16.58 9.92
N VAL A 47 2.51 -17.80 10.34
CA VAL A 47 3.90 -18.28 10.25
C VAL A 47 4.34 -18.41 8.79
N LEU A 48 3.49 -18.97 7.91
CA LEU A 48 3.82 -19.15 6.50
C LEU A 48 3.94 -17.80 5.76
N VAL A 49 3.04 -16.87 6.04
CA VAL A 49 3.08 -15.51 5.50
C VAL A 49 4.29 -14.74 6.03
N GLU A 50 4.60 -14.84 7.32
CA GLU A 50 5.78 -14.18 7.91
C GLU A 50 7.08 -14.70 7.29
N LYS A 51 7.22 -16.02 7.13
CA LYS A 51 8.36 -16.62 6.42
C LYS A 51 8.44 -16.12 4.98
N GLY A 52 7.34 -16.20 4.23
CA GLY A 52 7.32 -15.77 2.82
C GLY A 52 7.42 -14.25 2.60
N PHE A 53 7.14 -13.44 3.62
CA PHE A 53 7.37 -12.01 3.60
C PHE A 53 8.86 -11.65 3.69
N HIS A 54 9.63 -12.39 4.48
CA HIS A 54 11.05 -12.13 4.73
C HIS A 54 12.00 -12.88 3.77
N ASP A 55 11.62 -14.07 3.32
CA ASP A 55 12.42 -14.93 2.45
C ASP A 55 11.75 -15.19 1.11
N GLN A 56 12.52 -15.10 0.01
CA GLN A 56 12.01 -15.41 -1.32
C GLN A 56 11.77 -16.92 -1.47
N ILE A 57 10.48 -17.29 -1.41
CA ILE A 57 9.82 -18.37 -2.17
C ILE A 57 10.05 -19.82 -1.72
N ASP A 58 11.03 -20.14 -0.87
CA ASP A 58 11.04 -21.45 -0.21
C ASP A 58 10.11 -21.42 1.02
N LEU A 59 8.80 -21.38 0.75
CA LEU A 59 7.79 -21.77 1.74
C LEU A 59 8.15 -23.18 2.19
N ASP A 60 8.71 -23.26 3.40
CA ASP A 60 9.16 -24.50 4.06
C ASP A 60 8.21 -25.66 3.74
N ASP A 61 8.65 -26.53 2.83
CA ASP A 61 7.80 -27.58 2.25
C ASP A 61 7.21 -28.48 3.35
N GLU A 62 7.95 -28.67 4.45
CA GLU A 62 7.51 -29.42 5.61
C GLU A 62 6.34 -28.75 6.35
N LEU A 63 6.37 -27.42 6.49
CA LEU A 63 5.28 -26.67 7.12
C LEU A 63 4.02 -26.66 6.24
N VAL A 64 4.19 -26.52 4.93
CA VAL A 64 3.09 -26.61 3.96
C VAL A 64 2.47 -27.99 3.99
N ASP A 65 3.28 -29.05 3.96
CA ASP A 65 2.81 -30.44 3.99
C ASP A 65 2.12 -30.78 5.32
N SER A 66 2.64 -30.27 6.45
CA SER A 66 2.01 -30.40 7.77
C SER A 66 0.65 -29.68 7.84
N ALA A 67 0.56 -28.48 7.27
CA ALA A 67 -0.70 -27.74 7.18
C ALA A 67 -1.75 -28.49 6.34
N LEU A 68 -1.34 -29.04 5.20
CA LEU A 68 -2.20 -29.85 4.32
C LEU A 68 -2.62 -31.16 4.96
N SER A 69 -1.71 -31.83 5.69
CA SER A 69 -2.03 -33.04 6.44
C SER A 69 -3.12 -32.78 7.49
N THR A 70 -2.97 -31.68 8.23
CA THR A 70 -3.97 -31.24 9.23
C THR A 70 -5.31 -30.89 8.59
N ALA A 71 -5.29 -30.15 7.48
CA ALA A 71 -6.49 -29.80 6.72
C ALA A 71 -7.21 -31.04 6.15
N ARG A 72 -6.46 -32.03 5.66
CA ARG A 72 -7.02 -33.31 5.18
C ARG A 72 -7.63 -34.13 6.31
N GLN A 73 -7.04 -34.11 7.50
CA GLN A 73 -7.62 -34.77 8.67
C GLN A 73 -8.94 -34.13 9.10
N SER A 74 -9.09 -32.80 8.97
CA SER A 74 -10.30 -32.09 9.40
C SER A 74 -11.42 -32.06 8.34
N LEU A 75 -11.07 -31.88 7.06
CA LEU A 75 -12.03 -31.67 5.97
C LEU A 75 -12.12 -32.84 4.97
N GLY A 76 -11.27 -33.85 5.09
CA GLY A 76 -11.25 -35.00 4.20
C GLY A 76 -11.04 -34.60 2.73
N ALA A 77 -11.97 -35.00 1.86
CA ALA A 77 -11.93 -34.72 0.42
C ALA A 77 -12.15 -33.23 0.06
N ALA A 78 -12.62 -32.39 1.00
CA ALA A 78 -12.79 -30.95 0.78
C ALA A 78 -11.50 -30.14 1.04
N ALA A 79 -10.43 -30.80 1.49
CA ALA A 79 -9.15 -30.16 1.71
C ALA A 79 -8.52 -29.71 0.39
N VAL A 80 -7.82 -28.58 0.47
CA VAL A 80 -7.12 -27.95 -0.65
C VAL A 80 -5.89 -28.76 -1.09
N ASP A 81 -5.51 -28.65 -2.36
CA ASP A 81 -4.24 -29.19 -2.83
C ASP A 81 -3.06 -28.25 -2.51
N LYS A 82 -1.84 -28.76 -2.68
CA LYS A 82 -0.62 -28.01 -2.36
C LYS A 82 -0.44 -26.78 -3.24
N GLN A 83 -0.76 -26.88 -4.53
CA GLN A 83 -0.55 -25.80 -5.48
C GLN A 83 -1.47 -24.62 -5.18
N PHE A 84 -2.74 -24.89 -4.91
CA PHE A 84 -3.72 -23.87 -4.55
C PHE A 84 -3.41 -23.22 -3.20
N LEU A 85 -2.93 -23.99 -2.21
CA LEU A 85 -2.46 -23.42 -0.93
C LEU A 85 -1.28 -22.45 -1.16
N ILE A 86 -0.28 -22.87 -1.94
CA ILE A 86 0.88 -22.03 -2.24
C ILE A 86 0.45 -20.76 -2.99
N GLN A 87 -0.45 -20.88 -3.96
CA GLN A 87 -0.98 -19.74 -4.71
C GLN A 87 -1.65 -18.72 -3.77
N LEU A 88 -2.59 -19.15 -2.93
CA LEU A 88 -3.27 -18.25 -1.99
C LEU A 88 -2.29 -17.61 -0.98
N LEU A 89 -1.28 -18.35 -0.53
CA LEU A 89 -0.25 -17.80 0.36
C LEU A 89 0.59 -16.74 -0.36
N GLN A 90 0.95 -16.96 -1.63
CA GLN A 90 1.68 -15.98 -2.43
C GLN A 90 0.85 -14.71 -2.65
N GLU A 91 -0.43 -14.83 -2.99
CA GLU A 91 -1.35 -13.70 -3.12
C GLU A 91 -1.43 -12.92 -1.80
N LEU A 92 -1.59 -13.61 -0.67
CA LEU A 92 -1.62 -12.98 0.65
C LEU A 92 -0.30 -12.29 1.01
N ILE A 93 0.85 -12.88 0.68
CA ILE A 93 2.17 -12.28 0.89
C ILE A 93 2.33 -10.99 0.08
N GLU A 94 1.89 -10.97 -1.18
CA GLU A 94 1.95 -9.77 -2.03
C GLU A 94 1.06 -8.65 -1.47
N ILE A 95 -0.12 -8.97 -0.97
CA ILE A 95 -0.99 -8.01 -0.29
C ILE A 95 -0.32 -7.45 0.97
N GLU A 96 0.28 -8.28 1.81
CA GLU A 96 1.00 -7.82 3.01
C GLU A 96 2.19 -6.91 2.66
N LYS A 97 2.89 -7.19 1.56
CA LYS A 97 3.94 -6.30 1.02
C LYS A 97 3.36 -4.97 0.55
N ASP A 98 2.20 -4.96 -0.10
CA ASP A 98 1.53 -3.71 -0.49
C ASP A 98 1.12 -2.90 0.74
N ILE A 99 0.54 -3.54 1.78
CA ILE A 99 0.23 -2.89 3.06
C ILE A 99 1.49 -2.27 3.68
N ALA A 100 2.60 -3.03 3.73
CA ALA A 100 3.86 -2.55 4.27
C ALA A 100 4.41 -1.35 3.47
N ASN A 101 4.30 -1.39 2.14
CA ASN A 101 4.73 -0.31 1.25
C ASN A 101 3.87 0.96 1.46
N ARG A 102 2.54 0.83 1.52
CA ARG A 102 1.63 1.96 1.78
C ARG A 102 1.91 2.60 3.14
N ARG A 103 2.12 1.79 4.19
CA ARG A 103 2.54 2.29 5.51
C ARG A 103 3.86 3.04 5.43
N ARG A 104 4.82 2.55 4.66
CA ARG A 104 6.09 3.24 4.44
C ARG A 104 5.90 4.58 3.73
N ILE A 105 5.06 4.65 2.70
CA ILE A 105 4.73 5.89 1.97
C ILE A 105 4.05 6.89 2.90
N ALA A 106 3.02 6.45 3.65
CA ALA A 106 2.32 7.28 4.62
C ALA A 106 3.28 7.88 5.68
N LYS A 107 4.23 7.07 6.18
CA LYS A 107 5.28 7.54 7.09
C LYS A 107 6.20 8.58 6.44
N GLN A 108 6.56 8.39 5.16
CA GLN A 108 7.37 9.36 4.42
C GLN A 108 6.64 10.68 4.18
N GLN A 109 5.31 10.65 4.09
CA GLN A 109 4.46 11.84 4.02
C GLN A 109 4.23 12.51 5.40
N GLY A 110 4.91 12.03 6.45
CA GLY A 110 4.82 12.59 7.80
C GLY A 110 3.56 12.20 8.56
N LEU A 111 2.83 11.17 8.10
CA LEU A 111 1.63 10.69 8.78
C LEU A 111 2.00 9.82 9.98
N ASP A 112 1.21 9.94 11.05
CA ASP A 112 1.30 9.08 12.22
C ASP A 112 0.63 7.73 11.94
N LEU A 113 1.46 6.69 11.74
CA LEU A 113 0.99 5.34 11.45
C LEU A 113 0.17 4.73 12.59
N GLN A 114 0.45 5.07 13.85
CA GLN A 114 -0.31 4.54 14.98
C GLN A 114 -1.72 5.12 14.96
N ALA A 115 -1.84 6.43 14.71
CA ALA A 115 -3.13 7.10 14.56
C ALA A 115 -3.92 6.54 13.36
N ILE A 116 -3.27 6.38 12.21
CA ILE A 116 -3.91 5.81 11.00
C ILE A 116 -4.39 4.38 11.23
N ASN A 117 -3.56 3.50 11.79
CA ASN A 117 -3.94 2.12 12.06
C ASN A 117 -5.10 2.05 13.07
N THR A 118 -5.12 2.93 14.07
CA THR A 118 -6.23 3.01 15.04
C THR A 118 -7.52 3.45 14.37
N LEU A 119 -7.45 4.47 13.52
CA LEU A 119 -8.59 4.98 12.77
C LEU A 119 -9.13 3.92 11.79
N ALA A 120 -8.26 3.30 11.00
CA ALA A 120 -8.60 2.17 10.12
C ALA A 120 -9.32 1.07 10.90
N ARG A 121 -8.78 0.67 12.05
CA ARG A 121 -9.41 -0.35 12.90
C ARG A 121 -10.80 0.07 13.42
N MET A 122 -10.96 1.31 13.88
CA MET A 122 -12.26 1.82 14.34
C MET A 122 -13.32 1.80 13.23
N ILE A 123 -12.92 2.19 12.01
CA ILE A 123 -13.80 2.15 10.83
C ILE A 123 -14.20 0.72 10.50
N ARG A 124 -13.22 -0.21 10.44
CA ARG A 124 -13.47 -1.62 10.11
C ARG A 124 -14.37 -2.33 11.12
N MET A 125 -14.29 -1.98 12.40
CA MET A 125 -15.19 -2.53 13.44
C MET A 125 -16.64 -2.02 13.32
N ASN A 126 -16.90 -0.99 12.52
CA ASN A 126 -18.21 -0.34 12.37
C ASN A 126 -18.51 0.00 10.90
N PRO A 127 -18.68 -1.02 10.03
CA PRO A 127 -18.82 -0.79 8.59
C PRO A 127 -20.11 -0.06 8.18
N GLY A 128 -21.13 -0.05 9.04
CA GLY A 128 -22.45 0.54 8.73
C GLY A 128 -22.44 2.08 8.66
N ASP A 129 -21.68 2.74 9.52
CA ASP A 129 -21.60 4.21 9.61
C ASP A 129 -20.18 4.75 9.32
N GLY A 130 -19.29 3.89 8.80
CA GLY A 130 -17.91 4.25 8.54
C GLY A 130 -17.12 4.62 9.79
N GLY A 131 -17.51 4.14 10.98
CA GLY A 131 -16.83 4.43 12.24
C GLY A 131 -17.27 5.71 12.94
N GLU A 132 -18.25 6.45 12.40
CA GLU A 132 -18.70 7.72 12.95
C GLU A 132 -19.10 7.61 14.44
N SER A 133 -19.98 6.66 14.78
CA SER A 133 -20.43 6.42 16.15
C SER A 133 -19.28 6.06 17.08
N SER A 134 -18.34 5.22 16.62
CA SER A 134 -17.19 4.82 17.43
C SER A 134 -16.23 5.99 17.69
N ILE A 135 -15.98 6.83 16.70
CA ILE A 135 -15.15 8.02 16.84
C ILE A 135 -15.83 9.03 17.78
N ASN A 136 -17.14 9.26 17.60
CA ASN A 136 -17.92 10.16 18.46
C ASN A 136 -17.93 9.69 19.91
N ASN A 137 -18.13 8.39 20.15
CA ASN A 137 -18.06 7.80 21.48
C ASN A 137 -16.66 7.93 22.08
N PHE A 138 -15.61 7.70 21.30
CA PHE A 138 -14.23 7.88 21.75
C PHE A 138 -13.97 9.33 22.20
N PHE A 139 -14.41 10.33 21.43
CA PHE A 139 -14.33 11.73 21.83
C PHE A 139 -15.17 12.05 23.07
N ALA A 140 -16.36 11.48 23.19
CA ALA A 140 -17.21 11.66 24.37
C ALA A 140 -16.51 11.13 25.64
N TYR A 141 -15.89 9.94 25.58
CA TYR A 141 -15.11 9.40 26.69
C TYR A 141 -13.86 10.24 26.99
N ALA A 142 -13.15 10.72 25.98
CA ALA A 142 -12.01 11.61 26.18
C ALA A 142 -12.42 12.90 26.92
N GLN A 143 -13.56 13.49 26.55
CA GLN A 143 -14.11 14.66 27.25
C GLN A 143 -14.56 14.32 28.68
N ALA A 144 -15.21 13.17 28.89
CA ALA A 144 -15.59 12.71 30.23
C ALA A 144 -14.37 12.52 31.15
N CYS A 145 -13.26 12.05 30.59
CA CYS A 145 -11.95 11.95 31.26
C CYS A 145 -11.23 13.30 31.40
N LYS A 146 -11.84 14.41 30.99
CA LYS A 146 -11.25 15.77 31.02
C LYS A 146 -9.95 15.89 30.22
N VAL A 147 -9.79 15.09 29.16
CA VAL A 147 -8.67 15.23 28.22
C VAL A 147 -8.86 16.54 27.45
N LYS A 148 -7.83 17.39 27.45
CA LYS A 148 -7.88 18.65 26.72
C LYS A 148 -7.80 18.40 25.22
N LEU A 149 -8.86 18.75 24.50
CA LEU A 149 -8.95 18.68 23.03
C LEU A 149 -8.55 20.00 22.35
N SER A 150 -8.10 21.00 23.13
CA SER A 150 -7.66 22.31 22.66
C SER A 150 -6.36 22.20 21.87
N GLY A 151 -6.46 21.91 20.58
CA GLY A 151 -5.31 21.67 19.70
C GLY A 151 -5.66 20.90 18.42
N ILE A 152 -6.83 20.24 18.38
CA ILE A 152 -7.28 19.48 17.21
C ILE A 152 -7.31 20.35 15.95
N GLU A 153 -7.88 21.55 16.01
CA GLU A 153 -7.93 22.46 14.85
C GLU A 153 -6.54 22.78 14.28
N LYS A 154 -5.54 22.99 15.15
CA LYS A 154 -4.15 23.22 14.72
C LYS A 154 -3.51 21.98 14.12
N ILE A 155 -3.95 20.79 14.52
CA ILE A 155 -3.49 19.52 13.96
C ILE A 155 -4.14 19.30 12.59
N VAL A 156 -5.45 19.51 12.47
CA VAL A 156 -6.20 19.41 11.21
C VAL A 156 -5.64 20.37 10.16
N GLN A 157 -5.35 21.62 10.52
CA GLN A 157 -4.75 22.61 9.61
C GLN A 157 -3.37 22.21 9.06
N LYS A 158 -2.64 21.27 9.68
CA LYS A 158 -1.39 20.76 9.12
C LYS A 158 -1.62 19.89 7.88
N PHE A 159 -2.81 19.31 7.76
CA PHE A 159 -3.18 18.36 6.71
C PHE A 159 -4.02 18.99 5.60
N ASP A 160 -4.48 20.24 5.76
CA ASP A 160 -5.09 21.06 4.69
C ASP A 160 -4.08 21.57 3.66
N ARG A 161 -2.78 21.29 3.85
CA ARG A 161 -1.71 21.67 2.90
C ARG A 161 -1.42 20.52 1.96
N GLU A 162 -1.18 20.82 0.68
CA GLU A 162 -0.81 19.84 -0.34
C GLU A 162 0.33 18.92 0.16
N PRO A 163 0.26 17.61 -0.13
CA PRO A 163 1.27 16.65 0.30
C PRO A 163 2.66 17.11 -0.12
N GLU A 164 3.61 17.14 0.82
CA GLU A 164 5.01 17.41 0.48
C GLU A 164 5.49 16.29 -0.47
N SER A 165 5.85 16.67 -1.71
CA SER A 165 6.23 15.71 -2.76
C SER A 165 7.33 14.78 -2.26
N VAL A 166 6.97 13.51 -2.06
CA VAL A 166 7.87 12.41 -1.64
C VAL A 166 8.81 11.93 -2.75
N LEU A 167 8.63 12.41 -3.98
CA LEU A 167 9.63 12.22 -5.02
C LEU A 167 10.87 13.07 -4.68
N PRO A 168 12.09 12.51 -4.71
CA PRO A 168 13.29 13.33 -4.62
C PRO A 168 13.19 14.40 -5.69
N LYS A 169 13.35 15.68 -5.32
CA LYS A 169 13.44 16.78 -6.28
C LYS A 169 14.66 16.49 -7.16
N ILE A 170 14.43 15.83 -8.29
CA ILE A 170 15.44 15.66 -9.32
C ILE A 170 15.70 17.08 -9.80
N VAL A 171 16.86 17.64 -9.42
CA VAL A 171 17.35 18.85 -10.04
C VAL A 171 17.47 18.49 -11.51
N LYS A 172 16.54 18.98 -12.34
CA LYS A 172 16.73 19.00 -13.78
C LYS A 172 17.96 19.87 -13.99
N LEU A 173 19.13 19.24 -14.06
CA LEU A 173 20.30 19.86 -14.64
C LEU A 173 19.85 20.27 -16.05
N GLU A 174 19.74 21.57 -16.31
CA GLU A 174 19.50 22.11 -17.64
C GLU A 174 20.70 21.76 -18.53
N ASP A 175 20.75 20.52 -18.99
CA ASP A 175 21.75 20.00 -19.93
C ASP A 175 21.40 20.41 -21.38
N SER A 176 20.65 21.52 -21.54
CA SER A 176 20.26 22.08 -22.84
C SER A 176 21.50 22.34 -23.71
N ASN A 177 22.54 22.96 -23.15
CA ASN A 177 23.78 23.22 -23.88
C ASN A 177 24.56 21.95 -24.26
N ARG A 178 24.37 20.83 -23.55
CA ARG A 178 25.07 19.56 -23.83
C ARG A 178 24.33 18.76 -24.91
N GLN A 179 23.00 18.78 -24.89
CA GLN A 179 22.15 18.20 -25.92
C GLN A 179 22.33 18.89 -27.28
N TRP A 180 22.40 20.22 -27.31
CA TRP A 180 22.67 20.97 -28.56
C TRP A 180 24.04 20.66 -29.17
N LYS A 181 25.08 20.47 -28.35
CA LYS A 181 26.41 20.08 -28.84
C LYS A 181 26.42 18.67 -29.43
N LEU A 182 25.68 17.73 -28.83
CA LEU A 182 25.55 16.38 -29.36
C LEU A 182 24.76 16.37 -30.68
N LEU A 183 23.66 17.11 -30.75
CA LEU A 183 22.86 17.28 -31.98
C LEU A 183 23.68 17.91 -33.12
N CYS A 184 24.42 18.99 -32.84
CA CYS A 184 25.28 19.61 -33.85
C CYS A 184 26.37 18.66 -34.34
N ARG A 185 26.97 17.85 -33.45
CA ARG A 185 27.99 16.86 -33.81
C ARG A 185 27.40 15.78 -34.71
N ASP A 186 26.24 15.25 -34.39
CA ASP A 186 25.63 14.17 -35.16
C ASP A 186 25.19 14.67 -36.55
N ILE A 187 24.72 15.92 -36.66
CA ILE A 187 24.45 16.57 -37.94
C ILE A 187 25.74 16.73 -38.76
N THR A 188 26.86 17.15 -38.13
CA THR A 188 28.14 17.29 -38.87
C THR A 188 28.67 15.95 -39.35
N VAL A 189 28.61 14.91 -38.52
CA VAL A 189 29.03 13.55 -38.92
C VAL A 189 28.19 13.02 -40.07
N GLY A 190 26.86 13.18 -40.02
CA GLY A 190 25.96 12.76 -41.09
C GLY A 190 26.22 13.51 -42.41
N LEU A 191 26.54 14.80 -42.34
CA LEU A 191 26.84 15.62 -43.50
C LEU A 191 28.18 15.25 -44.13
N VAL A 192 29.22 15.03 -43.32
CA VAL A 192 30.53 14.55 -43.81
C VAL A 192 30.40 13.19 -44.48
N PHE A 193 29.66 12.26 -43.87
CA PHE A 193 29.41 10.94 -44.48
C PHE A 193 28.69 11.04 -45.82
N SER A 194 27.69 11.93 -45.93
CA SER A 194 26.95 12.15 -47.17
C SER A 194 27.84 12.73 -48.28
N ILE A 195 28.70 13.70 -47.96
CA ILE A 195 29.65 14.28 -48.92
C ILE A 195 30.66 13.23 -49.40
N VAL A 196 31.21 12.43 -48.48
CA VAL A 196 32.16 11.35 -48.83
C VAL A 196 31.50 10.31 -49.73
N LEU A 197 30.25 9.91 -49.44
CA LEU A 197 29.48 9.00 -50.28
C LEU A 197 29.25 9.56 -51.69
N ILE A 198 28.85 10.82 -51.80
CA ILE A 198 28.63 11.47 -53.11
C ILE A 198 29.94 11.55 -53.89
N ALA A 199 31.06 11.89 -53.24
CA ALA A 199 32.37 11.95 -53.87
C ALA A 199 32.93 10.58 -54.28
N LEU A 200 32.44 9.48 -53.69
CA LEU A 200 32.79 8.11 -54.08
C LEU A 200 31.94 7.60 -55.25
N ILE A 201 30.78 8.23 -55.49
CA ILE A 201 29.83 7.86 -56.55
C ILE A 201 30.10 8.63 -57.84
N VAL A 202 30.67 9.84 -57.76
CA VAL A 202 31.08 10.70 -58.89
C VAL A 202 32.52 10.39 -59.30
#